data_AF-A0A9D1NZG8-F1
#
_entry.id   AF-A0A9D1NZG8-F1
#
_cell.length_a   1.000
_cell.length_b   1.000
_cell.length_c   1.000
_cell.angle_alpha   90.00
_cell.angle_beta   90.00
_cell.angle_gamma   90.00
#
_symmetry.space_group_name_H-M   'P 1'
#
loop_
_entity.id
_entity.type
_entity.pdbx_description
1 polymer ?
#
loop_
_entity_poly.entity_id
_entity_poly.type
_entity_poly.pdbx_seq_one_letter_code
_entity_poly.pdbx_strand_id
1 'polypeptide(L)' 'MKSYETVWEIFNLCANNQMRDVFIDEIETDDTDAYVRNKFKDKQITFEKTVLENGTIIYDINASGIKERLSFTEI' A
#
# COMPACT_ATOMS: atom_id res chain seq x y z
N MET A 1 7.95 9.28 -15.43
CA MET A 1 7.65 9.32 -14.00
C MET A 1 6.32 9.95 -13.77
N LYS A 2 5.43 9.25 -13.07
CA LYS A 2 4.13 9.75 -12.63
C LYS A 2 4.20 10.10 -11.16
N SER A 3 3.47 11.13 -10.76
CA SER A 3 3.34 11.54 -9.37
C SER A 3 2.11 10.89 -8.76
N TYR A 4 2.24 10.41 -7.54
CA TYR A 4 1.17 9.74 -6.81
C TYR A 4 1.08 10.29 -5.40
N GLU A 5 -0.14 10.62 -4.97
CA GLU A 5 -0.46 10.60 -3.54
C GLU A 5 -0.59 9.14 -3.12
N THR A 6 0.17 8.75 -2.10
CA THR A 6 0.18 7.40 -1.56
C THR A 6 -0.35 7.37 -0.15
N VAL A 7 -1.27 6.45 0.12
CA VAL A 7 -1.82 6.22 1.45
C VAL A 7 -1.46 4.81 1.88
N TRP A 8 -0.69 4.69 2.96
CA TRP A 8 -0.32 3.42 3.57
C TRP A 8 -1.05 3.23 4.89
N GLU A 9 -1.86 2.17 4.96
CA GLU A 9 -2.68 1.82 6.11
C GLU A 9 -2.16 0.51 6.73
N ILE A 10 -1.92 0.50 8.04
CA ILE A 10 -1.56 -0.72 8.80
C ILE A 10 -2.75 -1.09 9.69
N PHE A 11 -3.33 -2.26 9.45
CA PHE A 11 -4.53 -2.69 10.16
C PHE A 11 -4.18 -3.33 11.51
N ASN A 12 -4.87 -2.91 12.56
CA ASN A 12 -4.79 -3.58 13.85
C ASN A 12 -5.45 -4.97 13.77
N LEU A 13 -4.75 -6.02 14.23
CA LEU A 13 -5.25 -7.40 14.19
C LEU A 13 -6.15 -7.78 15.38
N CYS A 14 -6.32 -6.91 16.38
CA CYS A 14 -7.21 -7.17 17.51
C CYS A 14 -8.67 -7.24 17.04
N ALA A 15 -9.38 -8.29 17.47
CA ALA A 15 -10.79 -8.45 17.16
C ALA A 15 -11.61 -7.21 17.58
N ASN A 16 -12.47 -6.74 16.68
CA ASN A 16 -13.29 -5.53 16.82
C ASN A 16 -12.53 -4.20 16.99
N ASN A 17 -11.21 -4.16 16.77
CA ASN A 17 -10.49 -2.90 16.72
C ASN A 17 -10.45 -2.37 15.29
N GLN A 18 -11.10 -1.22 15.04
CA GLN A 18 -11.10 -0.55 13.73
C GLN A 18 -9.99 0.49 13.57
N MET A 19 -9.09 0.60 14.54
CA MET A 19 -7.93 1.48 14.44
C MET A 19 -6.96 0.98 13.37
N ARG A 20 -6.38 1.93 12.65
CA ARG A 20 -5.31 1.72 11.68
C ARG A 20 -4.35 2.89 11.73
N ASP A 21 -3.06 2.59 11.63
CA ASP A 21 -2.06 3.63 11.42
C ASP A 21 -2.09 4.03 9.95
N VAL A 22 -2.11 5.33 9.66
CA VAL A 22 -2.20 5.88 8.31
C VAL A 22 -1.03 6.80 8.06
N PHE A 23 -0.31 6.56 6.97
CA PHE A 23 0.77 7.41 6.48
C PHE A 23 0.41 7.90 5.09
N ILE A 24 0.64 9.18 4.83
CA ILE A 24 0.38 9.81 3.54
C ILE A 24 1.70 10.39 3.04
N ASP A 25 2.01 10.15 1.77
CA ASP A 25 3.24 10.63 1.13
C ASP A 25 3.01 10.88 -0.36
N GLU A 26 3.75 11.82 -0.94
CA GLU A 26 3.76 12.06 -2.39
C GLU A 26 5.04 11.45 -2.97
N ILE A 27 4.88 10.56 -3.96
CA ILE A 27 6.03 9.90 -4.59
C ILE A 27 6.00 10.09 -6.10
N GLU A 28 7.18 9.99 -6.71
CA GLU A 28 7.33 9.87 -8.15
C GLU A 28 7.85 8.48 -8.49
N THR A 29 7.12 7.73 -9.31
CA THR A 29 7.55 6.41 -9.79
C THR A 29 6.93 6.09 -11.14
N ASP A 30 7.62 5.28 -11.94
CA ASP A 30 7.06 4.64 -13.15
C ASP A 30 6.62 3.19 -12.90
N ASP A 31 6.99 2.61 -11.74
CA ASP A 31 6.69 1.24 -11.37
C ASP A 31 6.27 1.16 -9.89
N THR A 32 4.96 1.07 -9.68
CA THR A 32 4.35 0.91 -8.36
C THR A 32 4.62 -0.46 -7.75
N ASP A 33 4.84 -1.52 -8.55
CA ASP A 33 5.15 -2.86 -8.05
C ASP A 33 6.58 -2.89 -7.48
N ALA A 34 7.54 -2.29 -8.18
CA ALA A 34 8.92 -2.15 -7.71
C ALA A 34 8.99 -1.30 -6.45
N TYR A 35 8.21 -0.21 -6.38
CA TYR A 35 8.11 0.63 -5.18
C TYR A 35 7.62 -0.18 -3.97
N VAL A 36 6.52 -0.93 -4.10
CA VAL A 36 5.97 -1.76 -3.02
C VAL A 36 6.99 -2.82 -2.58
N ARG A 37 7.60 -3.54 -3.51
CA ARG A 37 8.63 -4.55 -3.18
C ARG A 37 9.82 -3.95 -2.45
N ASN A 38 10.28 -2.77 -2.86
CA ASN A 38 11.40 -2.08 -2.20
C ASN A 38 11.01 -1.55 -0.81
N LYS A 39 9.80 -1.01 -0.64
CA LYS A 39 9.28 -0.52 0.66
C LYS A 39 9.25 -1.63 1.72
N PHE A 40 8.99 -2.87 1.30
CA PHE A 40 8.89 -4.03 2.18
C PHE A 40 10.04 -5.04 2.01
N LYS A 41 11.17 -4.64 1.43
CA LYS A 41 12.29 -5.53 1.07
C LYS A 41 12.83 -6.40 2.22
N ASP A 42 12.71 -5.91 3.46
CA ASP A 42 13.20 -6.59 4.67
C ASP A 42 12.14 -7.49 5.33
N LYS A 43 10.96 -7.63 4.71
CA LYS A 43 9.86 -8.48 5.19
C LYS A 43 9.51 -9.55 4.15
N GLN A 44 9.05 -10.71 4.62
CA GLN A 44 8.34 -11.63 3.73
C GLN A 44 6.92 -11.09 3.50
N ILE A 45 6.60 -10.78 2.24
CA ILE A 45 5.31 -10.27 1.86
C ILE A 45 4.62 -11.14 0.81
N THR A 46 3.30 -11.16 0.87
CA THR A 46 2.44 -11.43 -0.29
C THR A 46 1.54 -10.22 -0.50
N PHE A 47 1.12 -9.97 -1.73
CA PHE A 47 0.18 -8.90 -2.02
C PHE A 47 -0.72 -9.22 -3.21
N GLU A 48 -1.91 -8.63 -3.19
CA GLU A 48 -2.83 -8.58 -4.31
C GLU A 48 -2.92 -7.14 -4.81
N LYS A 49 -2.90 -6.96 -6.14
CA LYS A 49 -2.99 -5.66 -6.79
C LYS A 49 -4.34 -5.51 -7.47
N THR A 50 -5.03 -4.41 -7.19
CA THR A 50 -6.27 -4.02 -7.84
C THR A 50 -6.10 -2.63 -8.46
N VAL A 51 -6.56 -2.45 -9.70
CA VAL A 51 -6.66 -1.13 -10.33
C VAL A 51 -8.13 -0.78 -10.45
N LEU A 52 -8.55 0.31 -9.81
CA LEU A 52 -9.92 0.78 -9.82
C LEU A 52 -10.25 1.50 -11.15
N GLU A 53 -11.53 1.70 -11.42
CA GLU A 53 -12.01 2.35 -12.66
C GLU A 53 -11.47 3.78 -12.83
N ASN A 54 -11.21 4.48 -11.72
CA ASN A 54 -10.64 5.83 -11.72
C ASN A 54 -9.10 5.86 -11.84
N GLY A 55 -8.47 4.70 -12.00
CA GLY A 55 -7.01 4.57 -12.10
C GLY A 55 -6.26 4.46 -10.76
N THR A 56 -6.94 4.56 -9.61
CA THR A 56 -6.31 4.32 -8.31
C THR A 56 -5.81 2.88 -8.22
N ILE A 57 -4.55 2.71 -7.83
CA ILE A 57 -3.92 1.40 -7.68
C ILE A 57 -3.90 1.05 -6.20
N ILE A 58 -4.43 -0.12 -5.83
CA ILE A 58 -4.48 -0.62 -4.46
C ILE A 58 -3.66 -1.90 -4.37
N TYR A 59 -2.83 -1.98 -3.34
CA TYR A 59 -2.11 -3.17 -2.92
C TYR A 59 -2.63 -3.59 -1.55
N ASP A 60 -3.27 -4.74 -1.47
CA ASP A 60 -3.58 -5.40 -0.21
C ASP A 60 -2.41 -6.33 0.13
N ILE A 61 -1.72 -6.04 1.23
CA ILE A 61 -0.41 -6.61 1.58
C ILE A 61 -0.55 -7.42 2.86
N ASN A 62 -0.03 -8.64 2.85
CA ASN A 62 0.29 -9.38 4.07
C ASN A 62 1.79 -9.32 4.29
N ALA A 63 2.21 -8.61 5.33
CA ALA A 63 3.61 -8.48 5.72
C ALA A 63 3.85 -9.23 7.04
N SER A 64 4.39 -10.45 6.94
CA SER A 64 4.63 -11.31 8.11
C SER A 64 3.39 -11.50 9.03
N GLY A 65 2.20 -11.63 8.44
CA GLY A 65 0.94 -11.80 9.18
C GLY A 65 0.21 -10.48 9.50
N ILE A 66 0.85 -9.33 9.30
CA ILE A 66 0.23 -8.01 9.46
C ILE A 66 -0.45 -7.65 8.15
N LYS A 67 -1.74 -7.30 8.25
CA LYS A 67 -2.48 -6.77 7.10
C LYS A 67 -2.16 -5.30 6.94
N GLU A 68 -1.81 -4.91 5.73
CA GLU A 68 -1.47 -3.55 5.36
C GLU A 68 -2.08 -3.24 3.99
N ARG A 69 -2.34 -1.97 3.68
CA ARG A 69 -2.82 -1.53 2.37
C ARG A 69 -2.02 -0.34 1.89
N LEU A 70 -1.61 -0.35 0.62
CA LEU A 70 -1.04 0.82 -0.04
C LEU A 70 -1.94 1.23 -1.21
N SER A 71 -2.37 2.48 -1.21
CA SER A 71 -3.14 3.07 -2.31
C SER A 71 -2.31 4.13 -3.01
N PHE A 72 -2.37 4.18 -4.34
CA PHE A 72 -1.70 5.17 -5.17
C PHE A 72 -2.75 5.87 -6.02
N THR A 73 -2.88 7.18 -5.84
CA THR A 73 -3.75 8.04 -6.65
C THR A 73 -2.86 8.98 -7.44
N GLU A 74 -2.93 8.93 -8.77
CA GLU A 74 -2.13 9.80 -9.65
C GLU A 74 -2.58 11.26 -9.45
N ILE A 75 -1.61 12.18 -9.29
CA ILE A 75 -1.83 13.62 -9.07
C ILE A 75 -1.16 14.48 -10.14
#